data_AF-A0A6C0DN64-F1
#
_entry.id   AF-A0A6C0DN64-F1
#
_cell.length_a   1.000
_cell.length_b   1.000
_cell.length_c   1.000
_cell.angle_alpha   90.00
_cell.angle_beta   90.00
_cell.angle_gamma   90.00
#
_symmetry.space_group_name_H-M   'P 1'
#
loop_
_entity.id
_entity.type
_entity.pdbx_description
1 polymer ?
#
loop_
_entity_poly.entity_id
_entity_poly.type
_entity_poly.pdbx_seq_one_letter_code
_entity_poly.pdbx_strand_id
1 'polypeptide(L)'
;MPSPEVWGPVLWTILHSIAYTQEKQKTLLLQDAHYQYVWMIEHLETCIPCEECRQHTIEYRKKHPYRGVSPIRWIWEFHNAVNERLGKESVSFESMEHRTVSSIRDAWKNYTKTIQESLSTGRLRGDLLKEFTRHFKLWASFIGV
;
A
#
# COMPACT_ATOMS: atom_id res chain seq x y z
N MET A 1 -11.18 -13.52 -6.69
CA MET A 1 -10.01 -12.64 -6.49
C MET A 1 -8.83 -13.52 -6.10
N PRO A 2 -7.56 -13.17 -6.41
CA PRO A 2 -6.43 -13.88 -5.79
C PRO A 2 -6.48 -13.70 -4.27
N SER A 3 -6.11 -14.76 -3.56
CA SER A 3 -6.10 -14.77 -2.10
C SER A 3 -5.26 -13.61 -1.55
N PRO A 4 -5.72 -12.87 -0.51
CA PRO A 4 -4.94 -11.81 0.14
C PRO A 4 -3.51 -12.21 0.53
N GLU A 5 -3.28 -13.49 0.80
CA GLU A 5 -1.99 -14.09 1.15
C GLU A 5 -0.97 -14.02 0.00
N VAL A 6 -1.44 -13.93 -1.25
CA VAL A 6 -0.58 -13.89 -2.45
C VAL A 6 -0.11 -12.46 -2.76
N TRP A 7 -1.03 -11.50 -2.81
CA TRP A 7 -0.71 -10.12 -3.20
C TRP A 7 -0.44 -9.19 -2.00
N GLY A 8 -0.99 -9.52 -0.82
CA GLY A 8 -0.91 -8.70 0.39
C GLY A 8 0.52 -8.46 0.86
N PRO A 9 1.38 -9.50 1.02
CA PRO A 9 2.76 -9.31 1.45
C PRO A 9 3.57 -8.38 0.52
N VAL A 10 3.32 -8.47 -0.79
CA VAL A 10 3.98 -7.61 -1.78
C VAL A 10 3.49 -6.17 -1.66
N LEU A 11 2.17 -5.95 -1.51
CA LEU A 11 1.61 -4.61 -1.28
C LEU A 11 2.15 -3.99 0.01
N TRP A 12 2.21 -4.74 1.11
CA TRP A 12 2.77 -4.25 2.36
C TRP A 12 4.22 -3.82 2.21
N THR A 13 5.02 -4.59 1.46
CA THR A 13 6.42 -4.22 1.15
C THR A 13 6.47 -2.87 0.43
N ILE A 14 5.62 -2.65 -0.57
CA ILE A 14 5.54 -1.37 -1.30
C ILE A 14 5.17 -0.23 -0.36
N LEU A 15 4.11 -0.41 0.45
CA LEU A 15 3.60 0.62 1.35
C LEU A 15 4.63 1.04 2.41
N HIS A 16 5.30 0.06 3.03
CA HIS A 16 6.37 0.32 4.00
C HIS A 16 7.56 1.02 3.34
N SER A 17 7.98 0.61 2.14
CA SER A 17 9.07 1.27 1.43
C SER A 17 8.73 2.71 1.04
N ILE A 18 7.50 2.99 0.56
CA ILE A 18 7.05 4.35 0.25
C ILE A 18 7.08 5.21 1.52
N ALA A 19 6.52 4.73 2.61
CA ALA A 19 6.52 5.45 3.89
C ALA A 19 7.95 5.79 4.34
N TYR A 20 8.88 4.84 4.22
CA TYR A 20 10.28 5.04 4.55
C TYR A 20 10.94 6.11 3.68
N THR A 21 10.71 6.09 2.36
CA THR A 21 11.22 7.11 1.44
C THR A 21 10.67 8.49 1.80
N GLN A 22 9.38 8.59 2.08
CA GLN A 22 8.73 9.86 2.45
C GLN A 22 9.28 10.43 3.76
N GLU A 23 9.49 9.58 4.77
CA GLU A 23 10.03 10.04 6.07
C GLU A 23 11.49 10.46 5.98
N LYS A 24 12.27 9.86 5.08
CA LYS A 24 13.69 10.22 4.86
C LYS A 24 13.92 11.38 3.90
N GLN A 25 12.90 11.83 3.16
CA GLN A 25 13.07 12.89 2.16
C GLN A 25 13.31 14.24 2.86
N LYS A 26 14.39 14.95 2.51
CA LYS A 26 14.83 16.20 3.18
C LYS A 26 14.92 17.42 2.25
N THR A 27 14.40 17.36 1.01
CA THR A 27 14.64 18.39 -0.03
C THR A 27 13.39 19.18 -0.42
N LEU A 28 13.52 20.34 -1.06
CA LEU A 28 12.41 21.23 -1.46
C LEU A 28 11.30 20.59 -2.33
N LEU A 29 11.55 19.43 -2.96
CA LEU A 29 10.52 18.58 -3.58
C LEU A 29 9.55 17.92 -2.56
N LEU A 30 9.80 18.14 -1.27
CA LEU A 30 9.04 17.66 -0.10
C LEU A 30 7.55 17.94 -0.21
N GLN A 31 7.15 19.10 -0.73
CA GLN A 31 5.75 19.51 -0.68
C GLN A 31 4.91 18.72 -1.70
N ASP A 32 5.39 18.57 -2.93
CA ASP A 32 4.72 17.76 -3.95
C ASP A 32 4.73 16.28 -3.60
N ALA A 33 5.87 15.75 -3.13
CA ALA A 33 5.99 14.36 -2.69
C ALA A 33 5.06 14.07 -1.49
N HIS A 34 4.96 15.02 -0.55
CA HIS A 34 4.04 14.92 0.58
C HIS A 34 2.58 14.92 0.13
N TYR A 35 2.17 15.82 -0.78
CA TYR A 35 0.80 15.82 -1.30
C TYR A 35 0.46 14.54 -2.05
N GLN A 36 1.40 14.00 -2.84
CA GLN A 36 1.24 12.72 -3.51
C GLN A 36 1.07 11.59 -2.49
N TYR A 37 1.88 11.57 -1.43
CA TYR A 37 1.74 10.59 -0.36
C TYR A 37 0.40 10.70 0.37
N VAL A 38 -0.02 11.91 0.77
CA VAL A 38 -1.31 12.14 1.41
C VAL A 38 -2.45 11.65 0.51
N TRP A 39 -2.40 12.00 -0.78
CA TRP A 39 -3.37 11.53 -1.75
C TRP A 39 -3.39 10.00 -1.86
N MET A 40 -2.22 9.35 -1.86
CA MET A 40 -2.11 7.89 -1.86
C MET A 40 -2.76 7.28 -0.61
N ILE A 41 -2.50 7.82 0.58
CA ILE A 41 -3.16 7.36 1.81
C ILE A 41 -4.68 7.55 1.71
N GLU A 42 -5.14 8.69 1.18
CA GLU A 42 -6.56 9.00 0.98
C GLU A 42 -7.27 8.16 -0.08
N HIS A 43 -6.52 7.41 -0.89
CA HIS A 43 -7.10 6.58 -1.95
C HIS A 43 -6.52 5.17 -1.92
N LEU A 44 -6.01 4.72 -0.77
CA LEU A 44 -5.29 3.45 -0.63
C LEU A 44 -6.14 2.25 -1.07
N GLU A 45 -7.46 2.29 -0.85
CA GLU A 45 -8.39 1.26 -1.30
C GLU A 45 -8.41 1.06 -2.83
N THR A 46 -8.01 2.06 -3.61
CA THR A 46 -8.01 1.97 -5.07
C THR A 46 -6.96 0.97 -5.58
N CYS A 47 -5.91 0.71 -4.79
CA CYS A 47 -4.83 -0.22 -5.07
C CYS A 47 -4.95 -1.57 -4.36
N ILE A 48 -6.10 -1.88 -3.76
CA ILE A 48 -6.34 -3.15 -3.06
C ILE A 48 -7.34 -3.96 -3.89
N PRO A 49 -6.99 -5.12 -4.48
CA PRO A 49 -7.90 -5.81 -5.39
C PRO A 49 -9.15 -6.33 -4.66
N CYS A 50 -9.04 -6.79 -3.42
CA CYS A 50 -10.13 -7.40 -2.65
C CYS A 50 -11.13 -6.37 -2.11
N GLU A 51 -12.41 -6.52 -2.46
CA GLU A 51 -13.52 -5.63 -2.08
C GLU A 51 -13.69 -5.48 -0.56
N GLU A 52 -13.69 -6.58 0.19
CA GLU A 52 -13.78 -6.55 1.65
C GLU A 52 -12.56 -5.84 2.27
N CYS A 53 -11.36 -6.07 1.73
CA CYS A 53 -10.17 -5.36 2.19
C CYS A 53 -10.25 -3.86 1.90
N ARG A 54 -10.85 -3.43 0.77
CA ARG A 54 -11.09 -2.01 0.48
C ARG A 54 -11.98 -1.37 1.55
N GLN A 55 -13.07 -2.05 1.91
CA GLN A 55 -14.01 -1.55 2.92
C GLN A 55 -13.31 -1.36 4.27
N HIS A 56 -12.54 -2.36 4.71
CA HIS A 56 -11.76 -2.24 5.94
C HIS A 56 -10.72 -1.12 5.90
N THR A 57 -10.06 -0.91 4.75
CA THR A 57 -9.11 0.20 4.57
C THR A 57 -9.81 1.56 4.69
N ILE A 58 -10.98 1.72 4.08
CA ILE A 58 -11.80 2.94 4.17
C ILE A 58 -12.18 3.21 5.63
N GLU A 59 -12.66 2.19 6.35
CA GLU A 59 -13.06 2.32 7.76
C GLU A 59 -11.89 2.68 8.67
N TYR A 60 -10.76 1.99 8.51
CA TYR A 60 -9.55 2.28 9.28
C TYR A 60 -9.09 3.72 9.05
N ARG A 61 -8.97 4.14 7.79
CA ARG A 61 -8.55 5.50 7.43
C ARG A 61 -9.46 6.59 7.99
N LYS A 62 -10.78 6.38 7.98
CA LYS A 62 -11.74 7.32 8.57
C LYS A 62 -11.56 7.49 10.07
N LYS A 63 -11.25 6.40 10.78
CA LYS A 63 -11.01 6.40 12.24
C LYS A 63 -9.60 6.91 12.60
N HIS A 64 -8.63 6.67 11.72
CA HIS A 64 -7.21 6.96 11.91
C HIS A 64 -6.66 7.79 10.75
N PRO A 65 -7.12 9.05 10.57
CA PRO A 65 -6.65 9.89 9.46
C PRO A 65 -5.16 10.17 9.58
N TYR A 66 -4.42 10.09 8.47
CA TYR A 66 -3.02 10.49 8.43
C TYR A 66 -2.90 12.02 8.56
N ARG A 67 -2.09 12.49 9.50
CA ARG A 67 -1.92 13.93 9.81
C ARG A 67 -0.53 14.48 9.49
N GLY A 68 0.25 13.79 8.66
CA GLY A 68 1.55 14.29 8.20
C GLY A 68 2.73 14.07 9.15
N VAL A 69 2.54 13.41 10.30
CA VAL A 69 3.57 13.37 11.37
C VAL A 69 4.61 12.27 11.16
N SER A 70 4.20 11.03 10.87
CA SER A 70 5.14 9.94 10.58
C SER A 70 4.50 8.93 9.62
N PRO A 71 4.92 8.92 8.34
CA PRO A 71 4.50 7.93 7.35
C PRO A 71 4.73 6.48 7.81
N ILE A 72 5.92 6.17 8.35
CA ILE A 72 6.28 4.80 8.74
C ILE A 72 5.39 4.34 9.89
N ARG A 73 5.20 5.20 10.90
CA ARG A 73 4.31 4.94 12.05
C ARG A 73 2.89 4.63 11.59
N TRP A 74 2.33 5.45 10.70
CA TRP A 74 0.94 5.27 10.27
C TRP A 74 0.73 3.96 9.50
N ILE A 75 1.63 3.61 8.58
CA ILE A 75 1.54 2.34 7.84
C ILE A 75 1.76 1.14 8.76
N TRP A 76 2.64 1.26 9.75
CA TRP A 76 2.84 0.22 10.77
C TRP A 76 1.59 0.00 11.63
N GLU A 77 0.97 1.06 12.14
CA GLU A 77 -0.28 0.99 12.91
C GLU A 77 -1.39 0.36 12.07
N PHE A 78 -1.48 0.74 10.79
CA PHE A 78 -2.45 0.16 9.87
C PHE A 78 -2.23 -1.34 9.66
N HIS A 79 -0.98 -1.76 9.42
CA HIS A 79 -0.66 -3.17 9.22
C HIS A 79 -0.95 -3.99 10.49
N ASN A 80 -0.65 -3.46 11.67
CA ASN A 80 -0.97 -4.13 12.94
C ASN A 80 -2.47 -4.21 13.22
N ALA A 81 -3.25 -3.17 12.89
CA ALA A 81 -4.70 -3.24 12.99
C ALA A 81 -5.30 -4.32 12.06
N VAL A 82 -4.71 -4.53 10.88
CA VAL A 82 -5.07 -5.65 10.00
C VAL A 82 -4.66 -6.99 10.61
N ASN A 83 -3.46 -7.10 11.20
CA ASN A 83 -3.02 -8.32 11.87
C ASN A 83 -3.93 -8.71 13.03
N GLU A 84 -4.26 -7.75 13.90
CA GLU A 84 -5.16 -7.95 15.03
C GLU A 84 -6.54 -8.44 14.58
N ARG A 85 -7.14 -7.79 13.56
CA ARG A 85 -8.43 -8.22 12.99
C ARG A 85 -8.38 -9.66 12.45
N LEU A 86 -7.23 -10.08 11.91
CA LEU A 86 -7.01 -11.41 11.37
C LEU A 86 -6.51 -12.42 12.41
N GLY A 87 -6.38 -12.04 13.69
CA GLY A 87 -5.85 -12.91 14.75
C GLY A 87 -4.37 -13.25 14.60
N LYS A 88 -3.59 -12.42 13.88
CA LYS A 88 -2.14 -12.57 13.72
C LYS A 88 -1.39 -11.79 14.80
N GLU A 89 -0.18 -12.23 15.12
CA GLU A 89 0.68 -11.54 16.05
C GLU A 89 1.01 -10.12 15.56
N SER A 90 0.96 -9.16 16.49
CA SER A 90 1.39 -7.79 16.23
C SER A 90 2.92 -7.71 16.14
N VAL A 91 3.41 -6.90 15.23
CA VAL A 91 4.85 -6.66 15.04
C VAL A 91 5.24 -5.41 15.82
N SER A 92 6.28 -5.47 16.66
CA SER A 92 6.78 -4.26 17.34
C SER A 92 7.38 -3.27 16.34
N PHE A 93 7.29 -1.97 16.63
CA PHE A 93 7.78 -0.92 15.74
C PHE A 93 9.28 -1.07 15.46
N GLU A 94 10.06 -1.40 16.50
CA GLU A 94 11.52 -1.58 16.46
C GLU A 94 11.95 -2.75 15.57
N SER A 95 11.13 -3.81 15.52
CA SER A 95 11.42 -4.99 14.70
C SER A 95 11.15 -4.78 13.20
N MET A 96 10.34 -3.78 12.86
CA MET A 96 9.95 -3.47 11.49
C MET A 96 11.00 -2.61 10.77
N GLU A 97 11.65 -1.68 11.48
CA GLU A 97 12.68 -0.78 10.91
C GLU A 97 13.83 -1.54 10.23
N HIS A 98 14.14 -2.75 10.71
CA HIS A 98 15.21 -3.61 10.18
C HIS A 98 14.84 -4.41 8.92
N ARG A 99 13.59 -4.39 8.46
CA ARG A 99 13.10 -5.25 7.37
C ARG A 99 12.90 -4.54 6.02
N THR A 100 13.00 -3.21 6.00
CA THR A 100 12.52 -2.41 4.87
C THR A 100 13.67 -1.93 3.97
N VAL A 101 14.22 -2.82 3.15
CA VAL A 101 15.06 -2.41 2.00
C VAL A 101 14.84 -3.38 0.84
N SER A 102 13.75 -3.17 0.10
CA SER A 102 13.69 -3.65 -1.29
C SER A 102 13.50 -2.43 -2.19
N SER A 103 14.07 -2.51 -3.39
CA SER A 103 13.81 -1.52 -4.43
C SER A 103 12.29 -1.43 -4.66
N ILE A 104 11.70 -0.25 -4.43
CA ILE A 104 10.27 0.00 -4.65
C ILE A 104 9.86 -0.45 -6.06
N ARG A 105 10.76 -0.28 -7.04
CA ARG A 105 10.59 -0.74 -8.42
C ARG A 105 10.42 -2.25 -8.54
N ASP A 106 11.22 -3.03 -7.82
CA ASP A 106 11.15 -4.49 -7.89
C ASP A 106 9.91 -5.02 -7.20
N ALA A 107 9.55 -4.45 -6.04
CA ALA A 107 8.32 -4.77 -5.34
C ALA A 107 7.08 -4.43 -6.22
N TRP A 108 7.11 -3.27 -6.88
CA TRP A 108 6.06 -2.85 -7.80
C TRP A 108 5.92 -3.76 -9.02
N LYS A 109 7.04 -4.15 -9.63
CA LYS A 109 7.07 -5.08 -10.75
C LYS A 109 6.48 -6.44 -10.35
N ASN A 110 6.83 -6.93 -9.16
CA ASN A 110 6.30 -8.18 -8.63
C ASN A 110 4.78 -8.08 -8.41
N TYR A 111 4.32 -7.00 -7.78
CA TYR A 111 2.90 -6.78 -7.53
C TYR A 111 2.09 -6.72 -8.84
N THR A 112 2.59 -5.98 -9.83
CA THR A 112 1.98 -5.88 -11.16
C THR A 112 1.82 -7.27 -11.80
N LYS A 113 2.88 -8.08 -11.76
CA LYS A 113 2.87 -9.45 -12.28
C LYS A 113 1.84 -10.32 -11.56
N THR A 114 1.79 -10.28 -10.23
CA THR A 114 0.81 -11.04 -9.42
C THR A 114 -0.62 -10.68 -9.79
N ILE A 115 -0.92 -9.39 -9.98
CA ILE A 115 -2.26 -8.94 -10.38
C ILE A 115 -2.58 -9.37 -11.82
N GLN A 116 -1.62 -9.26 -12.76
CA GLN A 116 -1.79 -9.69 -14.15
C GLN A 116 -2.06 -11.20 -14.29
N GLU A 117 -1.36 -12.05 -13.55
CA GLU A 117 -1.62 -13.49 -13.52
C GLU A 117 -3.00 -13.83 -12.93
N SER A 118 -3.44 -13.03 -11.95
CA SER A 118 -4.76 -13.19 -11.35
C SER A 118 -5.89 -12.77 -12.29
N LEU A 119 -5.60 -11.93 -13.28
CA LEU A 119 -6.53 -11.53 -14.33
C LEU A 119 -6.65 -12.58 -15.43
N SER A 120 -5.51 -13.07 -15.92
CA SER A 120 -5.48 -14.06 -16.99
C SER A 120 -6.14 -15.39 -16.58
N THR A 121 -6.19 -15.67 -15.27
CA THR A 121 -6.85 -16.85 -14.70
C THR A 121 -8.35 -16.67 -14.42
N GLY A 122 -8.96 -15.52 -14.80
CA GLY A 122 -10.40 -15.26 -14.62
C GLY A 122 -10.82 -15.05 -13.16
N ARG A 123 -9.87 -14.89 -12.24
CA ARG A 123 -10.13 -14.74 -10.80
C ARG A 123 -10.48 -13.31 -10.41
N LEU A 124 -10.46 -12.35 -11.34
CA LEU A 124 -10.75 -10.92 -11.11
C LEU A 124 -11.79 -10.43 -12.12
N ARG A 125 -12.85 -9.74 -11.66
CA ARG A 125 -13.84 -9.13 -12.55
C ARG A 125 -13.23 -7.91 -13.27
N GLY A 126 -13.49 -7.79 -14.57
CA GLY A 126 -12.87 -6.77 -15.44
C GLY A 126 -13.33 -5.33 -15.21
N ASP A 127 -14.50 -5.12 -14.60
CA ASP A 127 -15.05 -3.80 -14.26
C ASP A 127 -14.28 -3.12 -13.11
N LEU A 128 -13.93 -3.87 -12.08
CA LEU A 128 -13.02 -3.42 -11.00
C LEU A 128 -11.62 -3.10 -11.51
N LEU A 129 -11.28 -3.57 -12.71
CA LEU A 129 -9.95 -3.46 -13.27
C LEU A 129 -9.65 -2.12 -13.90
N LYS A 130 -10.64 -1.47 -14.50
CA LYS A 130 -10.40 -0.21 -15.21
C LYS A 130 -10.01 0.91 -14.25
N GLU A 131 -10.78 1.04 -13.17
CA GLU A 131 -10.50 2.01 -12.10
C GLU A 131 -9.23 1.62 -11.31
N PHE A 132 -9.05 0.34 -10.98
CA PHE A 132 -7.81 -0.14 -10.38
C PHE A 132 -6.60 0.19 -11.26
N THR A 133 -6.64 -0.12 -12.55
CA THR A 133 -5.51 0.12 -13.47
C THR A 133 -5.19 1.60 -13.65
N ARG A 134 -6.20 2.48 -13.68
CA ARG A 134 -5.98 3.93 -13.76
C ARG A 134 -5.25 4.44 -12.53
N HIS A 135 -5.76 4.13 -11.34
CA HIS A 135 -5.11 4.56 -10.10
C HIS A 135 -3.76 3.87 -9.93
N PHE A 136 -3.63 2.60 -10.30
CA PHE A 136 -2.36 1.88 -10.25
C PHE A 136 -1.27 2.56 -11.09
N LYS A 137 -1.58 2.99 -12.33
CA LYS A 137 -0.63 3.77 -13.14
C LYS A 137 -0.29 5.13 -12.53
N LEU A 138 -1.26 5.80 -11.92
CA LEU A 138 -1.02 7.06 -11.22
C LEU A 138 -0.07 6.87 -10.04
N TRP A 139 -0.29 5.83 -9.22
CA TRP A 139 0.59 5.45 -8.12
C TRP A 139 2.00 5.11 -8.59
N ALA A 140 2.14 4.39 -9.70
CA ALA A 140 3.44 4.11 -10.31
C ALA A 140 4.22 5.40 -10.63
N SER A 141 3.51 6.41 -11.14
CA SER A 141 4.11 7.71 -11.46
C SER A 141 4.60 8.45 -10.20
N PHE A 142 3.88 8.38 -9.08
CA PHE A 142 4.28 9.01 -7.81
C PHE A 142 5.53 8.38 -7.20
N ILE A 143 5.79 7.11 -7.49
CA ILE A 143 6.94 6.37 -6.96
C ILE A 143 8.07 6.19 -7.98
N GLY A 144 7.91 6.75 -9.19
CA GLY A 144 8.95 6.76 -10.25
C GLY A 144 9.25 5.39 -10.86
N VAL A 145 8.22 4.55 -11.05
CA VAL A 145 8.34 3.16 -11.57
C VAL A 145 7.43 2.89 -12.76
#